data_AF-A0A9Q9W7P9-F1
#
_entry.id   AF-A0A9Q9W7P9-F1
#
_cell.length_a   1.000
_cell.length_b   1.000
_cell.length_c   1.000
_cell.angle_alpha   90.00
_cell.angle_beta   90.00
_cell.angle_gamma   90.00
#
_symmetry.space_group_name_H-M   'P 1'
#
loop_
_entity.id
_entity.type
_entity.pdbx_description
1 polymer ?
#
loop_
_entity_poly.entity_id
_entity_poly.type
_entity_poly.pdbx_seq_one_letter_code
_entity_poly.pdbx_strand_id
1 'polypeptide(L)'
;MWPTQQAQLSDVAEALVQKYPCLKEPGSYNGCYGWRQRLKYKMGNYRAKLRGLGCPELDVNSLKKKRAHEKAPAKNIKKPRKAEVNFLPPHPQGETEESLENERVELLNEVKRGVNYQIISEKMAKTFSIRRQEIVSQATPINDLKYRWPALFDAAQINEEFRRITTVDLEATFMAKLDQYSPKIMSLVFSRGRSSKMSIQHIKNMLLEDYSLERRREAAIRSLVVYLRENDEDLFKEHSDDGDIANEVMKIIIIRGSMISEPASARIVIEGTEVQQDLDVPRACALLMGLIYALNLSYPKELKNTFEAFQKIFLELDDMKACPKVMSLKNKLLY
;
A
#
# COMPACT_ATOMS: atom_id res chain seq x y z
N MET A 1 11.42 -9.44 0.65
CA MET A 1 10.85 -10.32 -0.39
C MET A 1 11.97 -11.11 -1.05
N TRP A 2 11.88 -12.44 -1.09
CA TRP A 2 12.88 -13.27 -1.76
C TRP A 2 12.72 -13.16 -3.28
N PRO A 3 13.77 -12.87 -4.07
CA PRO A 3 13.65 -12.73 -5.52
C PRO A 3 13.18 -14.06 -6.11
N THR A 4 11.98 -14.06 -6.68
CA THR A 4 11.37 -15.23 -7.32
C THR A 4 11.28 -15.09 -8.83
N GLN A 5 11.36 -13.87 -9.33
CA GLN A 5 11.28 -13.55 -10.74
C GLN A 5 12.67 -13.44 -11.35
N GLN A 6 12.79 -13.88 -12.61
CA GLN A 6 14.06 -13.87 -13.34
C GLN A 6 14.68 -12.47 -13.46
N ALA A 7 13.83 -11.43 -13.57
CA ALA A 7 14.26 -10.02 -13.61
C ALA A 7 14.95 -9.61 -12.30
N GLN A 8 14.27 -9.79 -11.16
CA GLN A 8 14.84 -9.51 -9.82
C GLN A 8 16.15 -10.26 -9.56
N LEU A 9 16.25 -11.53 -9.98
CA LEU A 9 17.49 -12.30 -9.86
C LEU A 9 18.61 -11.77 -10.76
N SER A 10 18.28 -11.16 -11.88
CA SER A 10 19.25 -10.52 -12.78
C SER A 10 19.75 -9.21 -12.16
N ASP A 11 18.85 -8.37 -11.64
CA ASP A 11 19.21 -7.10 -11.00
C ASP A 11 20.14 -7.33 -9.79
N VAL A 12 19.82 -8.32 -8.94
CA VAL A 12 20.67 -8.67 -7.79
C VAL A 12 22.03 -9.19 -8.25
N ALA A 13 22.07 -10.00 -9.32
CA ALA A 13 23.33 -10.50 -9.86
C ALA A 13 24.19 -9.38 -10.45
N GLU A 14 23.57 -8.42 -11.14
CA GLU A 14 24.24 -7.25 -11.68
C GLU A 14 24.76 -6.34 -10.58
N ALA A 15 23.94 -6.01 -9.57
CA ALA A 15 24.35 -5.22 -8.42
C ALA A 15 25.50 -5.88 -7.63
N LEU A 16 25.48 -7.20 -7.49
CA LEU A 16 26.55 -7.98 -6.86
C LEU A 16 27.88 -7.82 -7.60
N VAL A 17 27.87 -7.96 -8.93
CA VAL A 17 29.08 -7.85 -9.76
C VAL A 17 29.55 -6.39 -9.87
N GLN A 18 28.64 -5.42 -9.92
CA GLN A 18 29.00 -3.99 -9.89
C GLN A 18 29.68 -3.62 -8.58
N LYS A 19 29.17 -4.09 -7.44
CA LYS A 19 29.76 -3.84 -6.12
C LYS A 19 31.10 -4.56 -5.94
N TYR A 20 31.24 -5.75 -6.50
CA TYR A 20 32.46 -6.57 -6.41
C TYR A 20 32.90 -7.02 -7.81
N PRO A 21 33.64 -6.17 -8.55
CA PRO A 21 34.06 -6.48 -9.92
C PRO A 21 34.86 -7.77 -10.07
N CYS A 22 35.56 -8.20 -9.01
CA CYS A 22 36.29 -9.48 -8.97
C CYS A 22 35.39 -10.72 -9.10
N LEU A 23 34.08 -10.58 -8.88
CA LEU A 23 33.12 -11.67 -9.06
C LEU A 23 32.69 -11.83 -10.52
N LYS A 24 33.09 -10.95 -11.44
CA LYS A 24 32.69 -11.02 -12.84
C LYS A 24 33.15 -12.33 -13.50
N GLU A 25 32.20 -13.08 -14.06
CA GLU A 25 32.49 -14.36 -14.70
C GLU A 25 33.14 -14.18 -16.09
N PRO A 26 34.36 -14.70 -16.31
CA PRO A 26 35.00 -14.66 -17.62
C PRO A 26 34.19 -15.44 -18.67
N GLY A 27 34.04 -14.89 -19.88
CA GLY A 27 33.33 -15.56 -20.98
C GLY A 27 31.80 -15.52 -20.91
N SER A 28 31.23 -14.92 -19.86
CA SER A 28 29.78 -14.65 -19.78
C SER A 28 29.44 -13.35 -20.50
N TYR A 29 28.36 -13.35 -21.30
CA TYR A 29 27.89 -12.18 -22.07
C TYR A 29 27.76 -10.90 -21.21
N ASN A 30 27.27 -11.03 -19.98
CA ASN A 30 27.10 -9.92 -19.04
C ASN A 30 27.92 -10.07 -17.75
N GLY A 31 28.76 -11.11 -17.64
CA GLY A 31 29.59 -11.35 -16.46
C GLY A 31 28.85 -11.79 -15.19
N CYS A 32 27.52 -11.91 -15.23
CA CYS A 32 26.68 -12.19 -14.05
C CYS A 32 25.74 -13.41 -14.22
N TYR A 33 25.79 -14.09 -15.37
CA TYR A 33 24.87 -15.20 -15.68
C TYR A 33 24.93 -16.34 -14.66
N GLY A 34 26.11 -16.82 -14.29
CA GLY A 34 26.24 -17.92 -13.33
C GLY A 34 25.89 -17.50 -11.90
N TRP A 35 26.15 -16.24 -11.51
CA TRP A 35 25.62 -15.66 -10.26
C TRP A 35 24.10 -15.70 -10.21
N ARG A 36 23.43 -15.34 -11.30
CA ARG A 36 21.97 -15.44 -11.39
C ARG A 36 21.47 -16.87 -11.18
N GLN A 37 22.14 -17.87 -11.78
CA GLN A 37 21.77 -19.28 -11.57
C GLN A 37 22.04 -19.73 -10.13
N ARG A 38 23.19 -19.38 -9.55
CA ARG A 38 23.54 -19.70 -8.16
C ARG A 38 22.54 -19.09 -7.18
N LEU A 39 22.14 -17.84 -7.40
CA LEU A 39 21.10 -17.16 -6.61
C LEU A 39 19.76 -17.88 -6.74
N LYS A 40 19.36 -18.29 -7.96
CA LYS A 40 18.14 -19.07 -8.20
C LYS A 40 18.15 -20.37 -7.38
N TYR A 41 19.24 -21.15 -7.42
CA TYR A 41 19.35 -22.39 -6.66
C TYR A 41 19.40 -22.16 -5.15
N LYS A 42 20.18 -21.18 -4.69
CA LYS A 42 20.28 -20.83 -3.26
C LYS A 42 18.91 -20.44 -2.69
N MET A 43 18.16 -19.58 -3.40
CA MET A 43 16.80 -19.18 -3.02
C MET A 43 15.80 -20.34 -3.13
N GLY A 44 15.98 -21.24 -4.10
CA GLY A 44 15.20 -22.49 -4.20
C GLY A 44 15.39 -23.40 -2.98
N ASN A 45 16.64 -23.70 -2.64
CA ASN A 45 17.01 -24.56 -1.51
C ASN A 45 16.58 -23.96 -0.17
N TYR A 46 16.77 -22.65 0.01
CA TYR A 46 16.35 -21.95 1.22
C TYR A 46 14.83 -22.05 1.42
N ARG A 47 14.02 -21.84 0.37
CA ARG A 47 12.57 -22.04 0.44
C ARG A 47 12.16 -23.48 0.74
N ALA A 48 12.89 -24.46 0.21
CA ALA A 48 12.64 -25.87 0.51
C ALA A 48 12.86 -26.17 2.01
N LYS A 49 13.92 -25.62 2.61
CA LYS A 49 14.18 -25.71 4.06
C LYS A 49 13.07 -25.03 4.87
N LEU A 50 12.69 -23.81 4.51
CA LEU A 50 11.63 -23.07 5.21
C LEU A 50 10.27 -23.77 5.17
N ARG A 51 9.93 -24.45 4.06
CA ARG A 51 8.74 -25.31 4.02
C ARG A 51 8.82 -26.47 5.00
N GLY A 52 9.99 -27.06 5.18
CA GLY A 52 10.21 -28.11 6.20
C GLY A 52 10.00 -27.62 7.63
N LEU A 53 10.10 -26.31 7.87
CA LEU A 53 9.92 -25.67 9.17
C LEU A 53 8.50 -25.10 9.40
N GLY A 54 7.57 -25.30 8.47
CA GLY A 54 6.19 -24.85 8.62
C GLY A 54 5.98 -23.34 8.46
N CYS A 55 6.83 -22.66 7.66
CA CYS A 55 6.75 -21.22 7.44
C CYS A 55 5.40 -20.81 6.80
N PRO A 56 4.58 -19.96 7.47
CA PRO A 56 3.23 -19.63 7.00
C PRO A 56 3.17 -19.07 5.58
N GLU A 57 4.09 -18.17 5.21
CA GLU A 57 4.16 -17.57 3.87
C GLU A 57 4.27 -18.62 2.74
N LEU A 58 5.01 -19.70 2.98
CA LEU A 58 5.21 -20.76 2.00
C LEU A 58 4.10 -21.81 2.02
N ASP A 59 3.45 -21.98 3.17
CA ASP A 59 2.41 -22.98 3.40
C ASP A 59 1.00 -22.49 3.06
N VAL A 60 0.77 -21.17 2.97
CA VAL A 60 -0.59 -20.64 2.78
C VAL A 60 -1.26 -21.14 1.50
N ASN A 61 -0.46 -21.45 0.46
CA ASN A 61 -0.95 -22.01 -0.79
C ASN A 61 -0.84 -23.55 -0.87
N SER A 62 -0.37 -24.20 0.19
CA SER A 62 -0.23 -25.66 0.29
C SER A 62 -1.59 -26.31 0.55
N LEU A 63 -1.87 -27.42 -0.13
CA LEU A 63 -3.07 -28.24 0.09
C LEU A 63 -3.14 -28.84 1.51
N LYS A 64 -2.02 -28.87 2.26
CA LYS A 64 -1.90 -29.58 3.54
C LYS A 64 -2.61 -28.92 4.73
N LYS A 65 -2.88 -27.61 4.69
CA LYS A 65 -3.61 -26.88 5.77
C LYS A 65 -5.06 -26.54 5.40
N LYS A 66 -5.57 -27.04 4.28
CA LYS A 66 -6.93 -26.76 3.84
C LYS A 66 -7.96 -27.63 4.55
N ARG A 67 -9.16 -27.09 4.77
CA ARG A 67 -10.31 -27.87 5.23
C ARG A 67 -10.59 -28.98 4.21
N ALA A 68 -11.04 -30.15 4.65
CA ALA A 68 -11.20 -31.35 3.81
C ALA A 68 -12.08 -31.15 2.54
N HIS A 69 -12.92 -30.11 2.50
CA HIS A 69 -13.76 -29.76 1.36
C HIS A 69 -13.10 -28.82 0.33
N GLU A 70 -11.96 -28.20 0.64
CA GLU A 70 -11.26 -27.26 -0.24
C GLU A 70 -10.18 -27.95 -1.09
N LYS A 71 -10.61 -28.72 -2.10
CA LYS A 71 -9.71 -29.57 -2.91
C LYS A 71 -8.89 -28.84 -3.99
N ALA A 72 -9.08 -27.54 -4.20
CA ALA A 72 -8.37 -26.78 -5.23
C ALA A 72 -7.18 -25.99 -4.63
N PRO A 73 -5.94 -26.16 -5.14
CA PRO A 73 -4.85 -25.27 -4.78
C PRO A 73 -5.23 -23.84 -5.18
N ALA A 74 -5.04 -22.87 -4.28
CA ALA A 74 -5.22 -21.43 -4.52
C ALA A 74 -6.65 -20.85 -4.62
N LYS A 75 -7.73 -21.54 -4.25
CA LYS A 75 -9.02 -20.83 -4.08
C LYS A 75 -8.92 -19.90 -2.86
N ASN A 76 -8.80 -18.59 -3.11
CA ASN A 76 -9.09 -17.45 -2.21
C ASN A 76 -7.94 -16.73 -1.49
N ILE A 77 -6.69 -17.22 -1.48
CA ILE A 77 -5.59 -16.47 -0.83
C ILE A 77 -4.84 -15.62 -1.85
N LYS A 78 -4.94 -14.29 -1.70
CA LYS A 78 -4.18 -13.33 -2.51
C LYS A 78 -2.68 -13.60 -2.29
N LYS A 79 -1.90 -13.66 -3.37
CA LYS A 79 -0.43 -13.71 -3.29
C LYS A 79 0.12 -12.29 -3.05
N PRO A 80 1.30 -12.14 -2.42
CA PRO A 80 1.98 -10.85 -2.38
C PRO A 80 2.22 -10.37 -3.81
N ARG A 81 1.78 -9.16 -4.11
CA ARG A 81 1.82 -8.54 -5.45
C ARG A 81 2.23 -7.07 -5.41
N LYS A 82 2.49 -6.52 -4.23
CA LYS A 82 2.68 -5.09 -4.00
C LYS A 82 3.98 -4.81 -3.24
N ALA A 83 5.02 -5.60 -3.49
CA ALA A 83 6.29 -5.55 -2.77
C ALA A 83 6.20 -5.84 -1.26
N GLU A 84 5.19 -6.58 -0.80
CA GLU A 84 5.09 -6.96 0.62
C GLU A 84 6.29 -7.82 1.04
N VAL A 85 7.12 -7.30 1.96
CA VAL A 85 8.27 -8.02 2.53
C VAL A 85 7.80 -9.03 3.57
N ASN A 86 6.83 -8.64 4.40
CA ASN A 86 6.26 -9.46 5.46
C ASN A 86 4.78 -9.75 5.20
N PHE A 87 4.50 -10.57 4.18
CA PHE A 87 3.12 -10.89 3.78
C PHE A 87 2.38 -11.78 4.79
N LEU A 88 3.07 -12.81 5.31
CA LEU A 88 2.58 -13.79 6.30
C LEU A 88 3.73 -14.24 7.21
N PRO A 89 4.18 -13.36 8.12
CA PRO A 89 5.31 -13.68 8.99
C PRO A 89 4.95 -14.81 9.98
N PRO A 90 5.93 -15.68 10.34
CA PRO A 90 5.76 -16.59 11.46
C PRO A 90 5.61 -15.81 12.79
N HIS A 91 5.07 -16.47 13.81
CA HIS A 91 5.07 -15.90 15.14
C HIS A 91 6.50 -15.71 15.67
N PRO A 92 6.75 -14.68 16.50
CA PRO A 92 8.02 -14.53 17.20
C PRO A 92 8.37 -15.78 18.01
N GLN A 93 9.66 -16.00 18.25
CA GLN A 93 10.11 -17.15 19.00
C GLN A 93 9.54 -17.14 20.42
N GLY A 94 8.94 -18.24 20.85
CA GLY A 94 8.33 -18.39 22.17
C GLY A 94 6.85 -17.96 22.24
N GLU A 95 6.32 -17.35 21.18
CA GLU A 95 4.91 -16.95 21.13
C GLU A 95 4.03 -18.06 20.53
N THR A 96 2.83 -18.22 21.07
CA THR A 96 1.77 -19.10 20.58
C THR A 96 0.58 -18.25 20.09
N GLU A 97 -0.37 -18.89 19.40
CA GLU A 97 -1.60 -18.20 18.99
C GLU A 97 -2.40 -17.71 20.22
N GLU A 98 -2.42 -18.49 21.30
CA GLU A 98 -3.06 -18.14 22.57
C GLU A 98 -2.38 -16.97 23.28
N SER A 99 -1.04 -16.96 23.36
CA SER A 99 -0.32 -15.84 23.99
C SER A 99 -0.53 -14.53 23.23
N LEU A 100 -0.55 -14.58 21.90
CA LEU A 100 -0.78 -13.41 21.07
C LEU A 100 -2.24 -12.94 21.09
N GLU A 101 -3.21 -13.85 21.24
CA GLU A 101 -4.61 -13.48 21.46
C GLU A 101 -4.80 -12.79 22.82
N ASN A 102 -4.10 -13.23 23.87
CA ASN A 102 -4.08 -12.53 25.17
C ASN A 102 -3.49 -11.12 25.03
N GLU A 103 -2.39 -10.96 24.30
CA GLU A 103 -1.81 -9.64 24.01
C GLU A 103 -2.76 -8.72 23.24
N ARG A 104 -3.56 -9.28 22.31
CA ARG A 104 -4.61 -8.53 21.61
C ARG A 104 -5.71 -8.06 22.57
N VAL A 105 -6.15 -8.90 23.51
CA VAL A 105 -7.16 -8.51 24.50
C VAL A 105 -6.63 -7.37 25.38
N GLU A 106 -5.36 -7.43 25.80
CA GLU A 106 -4.73 -6.33 26.53
C GLU A 106 -4.60 -5.06 25.69
N LEU A 107 -4.27 -5.18 24.40
CA LEU A 107 -4.26 -4.06 23.46
C LEU A 107 -5.63 -3.36 23.41
N LEU A 108 -6.73 -4.10 23.38
CA LEU A 108 -8.07 -3.51 23.41
C LEU A 108 -8.33 -2.68 24.67
N ASN A 109 -7.81 -3.13 25.82
CA ASN A 109 -7.94 -2.39 27.07
C ASN A 109 -7.12 -1.09 27.03
N GLU A 110 -5.90 -1.13 26.49
CA GLU A 110 -5.06 0.07 26.34
C GLU A 110 -5.66 1.09 25.37
N VAL A 111 -6.24 0.64 24.25
CA VAL A 111 -6.95 1.52 23.29
C VAL A 111 -8.14 2.20 23.96
N LYS A 112 -8.93 1.47 24.76
CA LYS A 112 -10.06 2.05 25.50
C LYS A 112 -9.63 3.10 26.53
N ARG A 113 -8.42 2.96 27.09
CA ARG A 113 -7.85 3.94 28.03
C ARG A 113 -7.34 5.20 27.34
N GLY A 114 -6.87 5.09 26.09
CA GLY A 114 -6.58 6.23 25.21
C GLY A 114 -5.33 7.07 25.55
N VAL A 115 -4.53 6.70 26.56
CA VAL A 115 -3.44 7.56 27.07
C VAL A 115 -2.02 7.05 26.81
N ASN A 116 -1.84 5.77 26.45
CA ASN A 116 -0.52 5.12 26.37
C ASN A 116 -0.13 4.74 24.94
N TYR A 117 0.17 5.73 24.10
CA TYR A 117 0.45 5.51 22.67
C TYR A 117 1.66 4.60 22.42
N GLN A 118 2.70 4.69 23.26
CA GLN A 118 3.87 3.83 23.17
C GLN A 118 3.50 2.36 23.43
N ILE A 119 2.72 2.08 24.48
CA ILE A 119 2.27 0.72 24.82
C ILE A 119 1.39 0.16 23.70
N ILE A 120 0.50 0.96 23.13
CA ILE A 120 -0.31 0.56 21.97
C ILE A 120 0.59 0.17 20.80
N SER A 121 1.62 0.97 20.50
CA SER A 121 2.55 0.68 19.41
C SER A 121 3.35 -0.61 19.64
N GLU A 122 3.85 -0.82 20.86
CA GLU A 122 4.58 -2.03 21.25
C GLU A 122 3.69 -3.29 21.14
N LYS A 123 2.45 -3.21 21.63
CA LYS A 123 1.48 -4.30 21.52
C LYS A 123 1.04 -4.55 20.07
N MET A 124 0.88 -3.50 19.27
CA MET A 124 0.62 -3.62 17.83
C MET A 124 1.78 -4.32 17.11
N ALA A 125 3.03 -4.02 17.47
CA ALA A 125 4.21 -4.70 16.94
C ALA A 125 4.23 -6.19 17.35
N LYS A 126 3.99 -6.48 18.63
CA LYS A 126 3.97 -7.86 19.17
C LYS A 126 2.90 -8.71 18.49
N THR A 127 1.72 -8.15 18.25
CA THR A 127 0.56 -8.83 17.65
C THR A 127 0.56 -8.82 16.12
N PHE A 128 1.58 -8.26 15.46
CA PHE A 128 1.64 -8.15 14.00
C PHE A 128 1.43 -9.49 13.28
N SER A 129 2.08 -10.56 13.77
CA SER A 129 2.03 -11.87 13.12
C SER A 129 0.64 -12.51 13.14
N ILE A 130 -0.04 -12.54 14.30
CA ILE A 130 -1.39 -13.09 14.42
C ILE A 130 -2.40 -12.26 13.63
N ARG A 131 -2.32 -10.93 13.72
CA ARG A 131 -3.20 -10.01 12.97
C ARG A 131 -3.05 -10.20 11.47
N ARG A 132 -1.82 -10.31 10.97
CA ARG A 132 -1.58 -10.51 9.53
C ARG A 132 -2.10 -11.86 9.05
N GLN A 133 -1.89 -12.92 9.83
CA GLN A 133 -2.41 -14.24 9.51
C GLN A 133 -3.95 -14.24 9.47
N GLU A 134 -4.59 -13.58 10.42
CA GLU A 134 -6.05 -13.39 10.47
C GLU A 134 -6.56 -12.65 9.23
N ILE A 135 -6.06 -11.44 8.97
CA ILE A 135 -6.49 -10.58 7.85
C ILE A 135 -6.27 -11.24 6.48
N VAL A 136 -5.19 -12.01 6.31
CA VAL A 136 -4.89 -12.65 5.02
C VAL A 136 -5.69 -13.93 4.82
N SER A 137 -5.94 -14.68 5.90
CA SER A 137 -6.58 -15.99 5.83
C SER A 137 -8.11 -15.88 5.92
N GLN A 138 -8.62 -14.81 6.51
CA GLN A 138 -10.04 -14.57 6.75
C GLN A 138 -10.52 -13.41 5.89
N ALA A 139 -11.69 -13.56 5.25
CA ALA A 139 -12.34 -12.50 4.48
C ALA A 139 -13.34 -11.74 5.38
N THR A 140 -12.83 -11.16 6.45
CA THR A 140 -13.63 -10.49 7.49
C THR A 140 -14.06 -9.10 7.03
N PRO A 141 -15.33 -8.69 7.20
CA PRO A 141 -15.80 -7.35 6.86
C PRO A 141 -15.02 -6.25 7.59
N ILE A 142 -14.88 -5.07 6.97
CA ILE A 142 -14.12 -3.95 7.57
C ILE A 142 -14.65 -3.54 8.94
N ASN A 143 -15.97 -3.50 9.14
CA ASN A 143 -16.57 -3.13 10.42
C ASN A 143 -16.16 -4.09 11.56
N ASP A 144 -16.12 -5.40 11.28
CA ASP A 144 -15.71 -6.42 12.25
C ASP A 144 -14.20 -6.34 12.54
N LEU A 145 -13.39 -6.07 11.51
CA LEU A 145 -11.96 -5.81 11.70
C LEU A 145 -11.72 -4.55 12.54
N LYS A 146 -12.53 -3.50 12.36
CA LYS A 146 -12.46 -2.27 13.16
C LYS A 146 -12.81 -2.53 14.62
N TYR A 147 -13.78 -3.40 14.90
CA TYR A 147 -14.08 -3.82 16.26
C TYR A 147 -12.95 -4.67 16.88
N ARG A 148 -12.37 -5.58 16.09
CA ARG A 148 -11.37 -6.55 16.56
C ARG A 148 -9.97 -5.96 16.72
N TRP A 149 -9.59 -5.03 15.86
CA TRP A 149 -8.30 -4.34 15.80
C TRP A 149 -8.47 -2.82 15.66
N PRO A 150 -9.12 -2.13 16.63
CA PRO A 150 -9.43 -0.70 16.51
C PRO A 150 -8.18 0.16 16.33
N ALA A 151 -7.07 -0.21 16.98
CA ALA A 151 -5.80 0.50 16.83
C ALA A 151 -5.23 0.42 15.40
N LEU A 152 -5.61 -0.57 14.58
CA LEU A 152 -5.14 -0.67 13.19
C LEU A 152 -5.63 0.48 12.31
N PHE A 153 -6.68 1.17 12.75
CA PHE A 153 -7.32 2.28 12.04
C PHE A 153 -6.87 3.65 12.56
N ASP A 154 -6.02 3.69 13.59
CA ASP A 154 -5.33 4.91 14.01
C ASP A 154 -4.21 5.27 13.01
N ALA A 155 -4.04 6.56 12.72
CA ALA A 155 -3.11 7.03 11.68
C ALA A 155 -1.66 6.59 11.92
N ALA A 156 -1.12 6.66 13.13
CA ALA A 156 0.26 6.26 13.36
C ALA A 156 0.42 4.74 13.27
N GLN A 157 -0.58 3.99 13.72
CA GLN A 157 -0.55 2.54 13.59
C GLN A 157 -0.72 2.07 12.13
N ILE A 158 -1.47 2.80 11.29
CA ILE A 158 -1.50 2.56 9.83
C ILE A 158 -0.10 2.71 9.23
N ASN A 159 0.63 3.77 9.62
CA ASN A 159 2.02 3.99 9.17
C ASN A 159 2.95 2.86 9.62
N GLU A 160 2.91 2.51 10.91
CA GLU A 160 3.76 1.45 11.46
C GLU A 160 3.41 0.08 10.88
N GLU A 161 2.13 -0.23 10.65
CA GLU A 161 1.73 -1.48 10.02
C GLU A 161 2.22 -1.55 8.57
N PHE A 162 2.06 -0.46 7.81
CA PHE A 162 2.58 -0.37 6.45
C PHE A 162 4.11 -0.55 6.44
N ARG A 163 4.82 0.08 7.38
CA ARG A 163 6.27 -0.06 7.55
C ARG A 163 6.66 -1.50 7.90
N ARG A 164 5.93 -2.19 8.78
CA ARG A 164 6.16 -3.61 9.07
C ARG A 164 5.96 -4.48 7.83
N ILE A 165 4.98 -4.16 6.97
CA ILE A 165 4.70 -4.94 5.75
C ILE A 165 5.73 -4.68 4.65
N THR A 166 6.14 -3.43 4.43
CA THR A 166 6.88 -2.99 3.24
C THR A 166 8.31 -2.51 3.50
N THR A 167 8.65 -2.21 4.76
CA THR A 167 9.87 -1.53 5.22
C THR A 167 10.00 -0.05 4.82
N VAL A 168 8.97 0.52 4.20
CA VAL A 168 8.95 1.93 3.75
C VAL A 168 8.19 2.80 4.75
N ASP A 169 8.67 4.04 4.93
CA ASP A 169 7.97 5.08 5.68
C ASP A 169 6.84 5.69 4.84
N LEU A 170 5.58 5.38 5.17
CA LEU A 170 4.42 5.63 4.31
C LEU A 170 4.22 7.12 3.99
N GLU A 171 3.82 7.92 4.99
CA GLU A 171 3.49 9.33 4.77
C GLU A 171 4.71 10.13 4.31
N ALA A 172 5.87 9.92 4.93
CA ALA A 172 7.09 10.65 4.59
C ALA A 172 7.52 10.41 3.13
N THR A 173 7.54 9.15 2.68
CA THR A 173 7.93 8.81 1.31
C THR A 173 6.89 9.31 0.30
N PHE A 174 5.61 9.06 0.58
CA PHE A 174 4.51 9.48 -0.30
C PHE A 174 4.50 10.99 -0.51
N MET A 175 4.58 11.77 0.57
CA MET A 175 4.54 13.24 0.50
C MET A 175 5.78 13.80 -0.19
N ALA A 176 6.99 13.27 0.10
CA ALA A 176 8.21 13.71 -0.55
C ALA A 176 8.16 13.52 -2.07
N LYS A 177 7.68 12.36 -2.54
CA LYS A 177 7.54 12.10 -3.99
C LYS A 177 6.40 12.89 -4.61
N LEU A 178 5.30 13.08 -3.89
CA LEU A 178 4.20 13.92 -4.36
C LEU A 178 4.70 15.35 -4.59
N ASP A 179 5.41 15.95 -3.63
CA ASP A 179 5.97 17.29 -3.77
C ASP A 179 6.97 17.37 -4.92
N GLN A 180 7.87 16.39 -5.03
CA GLN A 180 8.86 16.30 -6.10
C GLN A 180 8.21 16.32 -7.49
N TYR A 181 7.13 15.56 -7.69
CA TYR A 181 6.53 15.36 -9.00
C TYR A 181 5.34 16.27 -9.30
N SER A 182 4.77 16.95 -8.31
CA SER A 182 3.58 17.81 -8.45
C SER A 182 3.70 18.81 -9.61
N PRO A 183 4.79 19.60 -9.74
CA PRO A 183 4.92 20.58 -10.82
C PRO A 183 4.87 19.91 -12.21
N LYS A 184 5.58 18.79 -12.38
CA LYS A 184 5.61 18.06 -13.65
C LYS A 184 4.26 17.42 -13.98
N ILE A 185 3.60 16.77 -13.01
CA ILE A 185 2.27 16.17 -13.20
C ILE A 185 1.27 17.23 -13.65
N MET A 186 1.21 18.37 -12.97
CA MET A 186 0.29 19.46 -13.32
C MET A 186 0.60 20.03 -14.71
N SER A 187 1.88 20.25 -15.05
CA SER A 187 2.28 20.75 -16.38
C SER A 187 1.85 19.82 -17.52
N LEU A 188 1.97 18.50 -17.31
CA LEU A 188 1.57 17.47 -18.28
C LEU A 188 0.06 17.42 -18.52
N VAL A 189 -0.72 17.82 -17.52
CA VAL A 189 -2.19 17.83 -17.60
C VAL A 189 -2.68 19.15 -18.17
N PHE A 190 -2.14 20.28 -17.73
CA PHE A 190 -2.56 21.60 -18.19
C PHE A 190 -2.17 21.91 -19.64
N SER A 191 -1.19 21.18 -20.19
CA SER A 191 -0.82 21.23 -21.61
C SER A 191 -1.69 20.35 -22.51
N ARG A 192 -2.57 19.50 -21.96
CA ARG A 192 -3.42 18.60 -22.77
C ARG A 192 -4.68 19.30 -23.29
N GLY A 193 -5.05 18.94 -24.52
CA GLY A 193 -6.21 19.47 -25.26
C GLY A 193 -7.58 18.99 -24.77
N ARG A 194 -8.60 19.16 -25.64
CA ARG A 194 -10.05 19.18 -25.34
C ARG A 194 -10.65 18.02 -24.52
N SER A 195 -10.05 16.83 -24.48
CA SER A 195 -10.66 15.59 -23.97
C SER A 195 -10.95 15.55 -22.46
N SER A 196 -10.41 16.48 -21.67
CA SER A 196 -10.63 16.57 -20.21
C SER A 196 -10.83 18.01 -19.74
N LYS A 197 -11.35 18.88 -20.63
CA LYS A 197 -11.40 20.34 -20.40
C LYS A 197 -12.13 20.71 -19.11
N MET A 198 -13.21 20.01 -18.76
CA MET A 198 -13.98 20.29 -17.53
C MET A 198 -13.20 19.94 -16.27
N SER A 199 -12.67 18.71 -16.15
CA SER A 199 -11.86 18.31 -14.98
C SER A 199 -10.61 19.18 -14.83
N ILE A 200 -9.95 19.52 -15.94
CA ILE A 200 -8.79 20.43 -15.92
C ILE A 200 -9.20 21.83 -15.44
N GLN A 201 -10.35 22.34 -15.90
CA GLN A 201 -10.83 23.65 -15.47
C GLN A 201 -11.21 23.64 -13.98
N HIS A 202 -11.86 22.59 -13.50
CA HIS A 202 -12.15 22.41 -12.08
C HIS A 202 -10.86 22.44 -11.25
N ILE A 203 -9.83 21.68 -11.65
CA ILE A 203 -8.52 21.68 -10.97
C ILE A 203 -7.87 23.07 -10.98
N LYS A 204 -7.98 23.82 -12.08
CA LYS A 204 -7.47 25.20 -12.15
C LYS A 204 -8.23 26.14 -11.22
N ASN A 205 -9.56 26.04 -11.18
CA ASN A 205 -10.39 26.87 -10.28
C ASN A 205 -10.05 26.58 -8.81
N MET A 206 -9.88 25.30 -8.45
CA MET A 206 -9.45 24.90 -7.11
C MET A 206 -8.15 25.59 -6.67
N LEU A 207 -7.19 25.77 -7.58
CA LEU A 207 -5.91 26.43 -7.31
C LEU A 207 -6.00 27.97 -7.27
N LEU A 208 -7.07 28.55 -7.84
CA LEU A 208 -7.34 29.99 -7.76
C LEU A 208 -8.06 30.35 -6.46
N GLU A 209 -8.91 29.45 -5.95
CA GLU A 209 -9.66 29.61 -4.71
C GLU A 209 -8.78 29.46 -3.47
N ASP A 210 -7.88 28.47 -3.47
CA ASP A 210 -6.97 28.20 -2.37
C ASP A 210 -5.57 27.82 -2.91
N TYR A 211 -4.54 28.48 -2.39
CA TYR A 211 -3.15 28.26 -2.77
C TYR A 211 -2.32 27.55 -1.69
N SER A 212 -3.00 26.96 -0.69
CA SER A 212 -2.37 26.14 0.35
C SER A 212 -1.55 24.99 -0.24
N LEU A 213 -0.60 24.48 0.56
CA LEU A 213 0.24 23.35 0.18
C LEU A 213 -0.62 22.11 -0.07
N GLU A 214 -1.59 21.88 0.81
CA GLU A 214 -2.54 20.79 0.82
C GLU A 214 -3.40 20.82 -0.44
N ARG A 215 -3.89 22.01 -0.83
CA ARG A 215 -4.66 22.19 -2.07
C ARG A 215 -3.84 21.95 -3.33
N ARG A 216 -2.58 22.41 -3.35
CA ARG A 216 -1.67 22.13 -4.48
C ARG A 216 -1.38 20.64 -4.63
N ARG A 217 -1.21 19.93 -3.51
CA ARG A 217 -1.06 18.47 -3.47
C ARG A 217 -2.34 17.75 -3.91
N GLU A 218 -3.52 18.18 -3.44
CA GLU A 218 -4.83 17.67 -3.92
C GLU A 218 -4.95 17.84 -5.44
N ALA A 219 -4.67 19.05 -5.95
CA ALA A 219 -4.71 19.35 -7.38
C ALA A 219 -3.74 18.49 -8.19
N ALA A 220 -2.54 18.20 -7.66
CA ALA A 220 -1.58 17.31 -8.29
C ALA A 220 -2.08 15.85 -8.33
N ILE A 221 -2.73 15.37 -7.26
CA ILE A 221 -3.33 14.03 -7.23
C ILE A 221 -4.50 13.93 -8.22
N ARG A 222 -5.44 14.88 -8.23
CA ARG A 222 -6.53 14.90 -9.23
C ARG A 222 -5.99 15.01 -10.65
N SER A 223 -4.95 15.80 -10.86
CA SER A 223 -4.23 15.88 -12.14
C SER A 223 -3.66 14.51 -12.54
N LEU A 224 -3.08 13.75 -11.62
CA LEU A 224 -2.59 12.40 -11.88
C LEU A 224 -3.72 11.47 -12.37
N VAL A 225 -4.87 11.49 -11.71
CA VAL A 225 -6.05 10.68 -12.09
C VAL A 225 -6.51 11.03 -13.51
N VAL A 226 -6.64 12.33 -13.81
CA VAL A 226 -6.97 12.84 -15.15
C VAL A 226 -5.91 12.42 -16.18
N TYR A 227 -4.62 12.50 -15.83
CA TYR A 227 -3.51 12.12 -16.70
C TYR A 227 -3.61 10.66 -17.14
N LEU A 228 -4.01 9.78 -16.22
CA LEU A 228 -4.12 8.33 -16.42
C LEU A 228 -5.43 7.90 -17.12
N ARG A 229 -6.31 8.87 -17.39
CA ARG A 229 -7.65 8.70 -17.97
C ARG A 229 -8.57 7.86 -17.07
N GLU A 230 -8.49 8.13 -15.78
CA GLU A 230 -9.39 7.59 -14.77
C GLU A 230 -10.29 8.73 -14.27
N ASN A 231 -11.38 8.41 -13.58
CA ASN A 231 -12.33 9.41 -13.09
C ASN A 231 -12.00 9.71 -11.62
N ASP A 232 -11.81 10.99 -11.26
CA ASP A 232 -11.46 11.37 -9.91
C ASP A 232 -12.64 11.23 -8.94
N GLU A 233 -13.87 11.29 -9.43
CA GLU A 233 -15.08 10.96 -8.67
C GLU A 233 -15.12 9.48 -8.23
N ASP A 234 -14.34 8.59 -8.84
CA ASP A 234 -14.22 7.20 -8.38
C ASP A 234 -13.44 7.12 -7.05
N LEU A 235 -12.59 8.11 -6.74
CA LEU A 235 -11.82 8.18 -5.50
C LEU A 235 -12.40 9.20 -4.52
N PHE A 236 -12.71 10.39 -5.01
CA PHE A 236 -13.13 11.53 -4.22
C PHE A 236 -14.64 11.71 -4.32
N LYS A 237 -15.28 12.03 -3.19
CA LYS A 237 -16.69 12.42 -3.14
C LYS A 237 -16.78 13.72 -2.36
N GLU A 238 -17.23 14.80 -2.99
CA GLU A 238 -17.50 16.05 -2.28
C GLU A 238 -18.83 15.93 -1.54
N HIS A 239 -18.86 16.28 -0.25
CA HIS A 239 -20.10 16.21 0.53
C HIS A 239 -20.25 17.30 1.59
N SER A 240 -21.48 17.81 1.70
CA SER A 240 -21.99 18.53 2.86
C SER A 240 -22.63 17.53 3.83
N ASP A 241 -21.79 16.97 4.69
CA ASP A 241 -22.06 16.35 6.00
C ASP A 241 -23.05 15.17 6.22
N ASP A 242 -23.92 14.75 5.29
CA ASP A 242 -24.89 13.65 5.63
C ASP A 242 -25.33 12.74 4.46
N GLY A 243 -24.37 12.33 3.63
CA GLY A 243 -24.62 11.42 2.51
C GLY A 243 -24.57 9.97 2.93
N ASP A 244 -25.46 9.14 2.37
CA ASP A 244 -25.37 7.69 2.52
C ASP A 244 -24.00 7.18 2.01
N ILE A 245 -23.23 6.62 2.94
CA ILE A 245 -21.93 6.00 2.68
C ILE A 245 -22.02 4.48 2.56
N ALA A 246 -23.17 3.86 2.86
CA ALA A 246 -23.30 2.42 2.99
C ALA A 246 -22.93 1.65 1.70
N ASN A 247 -23.12 2.28 0.54
CA ASN A 247 -22.81 1.69 -0.77
C ASN A 247 -21.37 1.98 -1.25
N GLU A 248 -20.59 2.74 -0.49
CA GLU A 248 -19.24 3.13 -0.90
C GLU A 248 -18.22 2.02 -0.59
N VAL A 249 -17.58 1.50 -1.62
CA VAL A 249 -16.59 0.42 -1.48
C VAL A 249 -15.26 0.95 -0.94
N MET A 250 -14.77 2.06 -1.51
CA MET A 250 -13.50 2.71 -1.12
C MET A 250 -13.50 4.16 -1.63
N LYS A 251 -13.67 5.13 -0.72
CA LYS A 251 -13.75 6.56 -1.05
C LYS A 251 -12.99 7.43 -0.06
N ILE A 252 -12.60 8.60 -0.54
CA ILE A 252 -12.19 9.74 0.28
C ILE A 252 -13.30 10.78 0.17
N ILE A 253 -14.04 10.99 1.25
CA ILE A 253 -15.09 12.01 1.31
C ILE A 253 -14.44 13.31 1.76
N ILE A 254 -14.64 14.38 0.99
CA ILE A 254 -14.06 15.70 1.24
C ILE A 254 -15.17 16.61 1.73
N ILE A 255 -14.96 17.17 2.91
CA ILE A 255 -15.84 18.14 3.56
C ILE A 255 -15.14 19.49 3.45
N ARG A 256 -15.75 20.42 2.73
CA ARG A 256 -15.26 21.79 2.61
C ARG A 256 -16.09 22.66 3.56
N GLY A 257 -15.42 23.37 4.46
CA GLY A 257 -16.09 24.26 5.40
C GLY A 257 -16.92 25.33 4.69
N SER A 258 -17.93 25.84 5.38
CA SER A 258 -18.84 26.86 4.82
C SER A 258 -18.16 28.22 4.61
N MET A 259 -17.05 28.44 5.31
CA MET A 259 -16.22 29.64 5.22
C MET A 259 -14.93 29.35 4.46
N ILE A 260 -14.49 30.31 3.64
CA ILE A 260 -13.22 30.22 2.87
C ILE A 260 -11.99 29.97 3.76
N SER A 261 -12.06 30.34 5.05
CA SER A 261 -10.94 30.14 5.99
C SER A 261 -10.89 28.75 6.64
N GLU A 262 -11.92 27.91 6.49
CA GLU A 262 -11.92 26.56 7.05
C GLU A 262 -11.22 25.60 6.09
N PRO A 263 -10.10 24.96 6.50
CA PRO A 263 -9.43 24.01 5.65
C PRO A 263 -10.35 22.83 5.34
N ALA A 264 -10.30 22.34 4.10
CA ALA A 264 -11.04 21.14 3.74
C ALA A 264 -10.54 19.96 4.58
N SER A 265 -11.46 19.22 5.20
CA SER A 265 -11.18 17.97 5.87
C SER A 265 -11.61 16.79 4.99
N ALA A 266 -11.01 15.64 5.25
CA ALA A 266 -11.23 14.43 4.50
C ALA A 266 -11.38 13.25 5.45
N ARG A 267 -12.25 12.32 5.06
CA ARG A 267 -12.45 11.04 5.73
C ARG A 267 -12.35 9.89 4.73
N ILE A 268 -11.80 8.77 5.19
CA ILE A 268 -11.65 7.54 4.41
C ILE A 268 -12.81 6.62 4.76
N VAL A 269 -13.50 6.12 3.75
CA VAL A 269 -14.58 5.13 3.86
C VAL A 269 -14.20 3.88 3.09
N ILE A 270 -14.34 2.70 3.72
CA ILE A 270 -14.12 1.40 3.11
C ILE A 270 -15.27 0.47 3.50
N GLU A 271 -15.91 -0.18 2.52
CA GLU A 271 -17.08 -1.07 2.73
C GLU A 271 -18.17 -0.41 3.60
N GLY A 272 -18.53 0.83 3.26
CA GLY A 272 -19.51 1.63 4.00
C GLY A 272 -19.14 1.99 5.43
N THR A 273 -17.92 1.68 5.86
CA THR A 273 -17.41 1.98 7.20
C THR A 273 -16.45 3.16 7.12
N GLU A 274 -16.73 4.23 7.87
CA GLU A 274 -15.76 5.29 8.06
C GLU A 274 -14.58 4.75 8.89
N VAL A 275 -13.37 4.83 8.35
CA VAL A 275 -12.17 4.21 8.95
C VAL A 275 -11.17 5.23 9.46
N GLN A 276 -11.16 6.44 8.91
CA GLN A 276 -10.41 7.58 9.45
C GLN A 276 -11.05 8.91 9.02
N GLN A 277 -10.89 9.96 9.83
CA GLN A 277 -11.42 11.31 9.65
C GLN A 277 -10.35 12.37 9.96
N ASP A 278 -10.72 13.65 9.82
CA ASP A 278 -9.89 14.82 10.17
C ASP A 278 -8.54 14.86 9.46
N LEU A 279 -8.51 14.45 8.20
CA LEU A 279 -7.31 14.43 7.36
C LEU A 279 -7.35 15.54 6.31
N ASP A 280 -6.20 16.00 5.84
CA ASP A 280 -6.11 16.62 4.53
C ASP A 280 -6.19 15.55 3.42
N VAL A 281 -6.59 15.95 2.21
CA VAL A 281 -6.77 15.04 1.06
C VAL A 281 -5.50 14.24 0.70
N PRO A 282 -4.30 14.84 0.57
CA PRO A 282 -3.11 14.06 0.23
C PRO A 282 -2.73 13.06 1.33
N ARG A 283 -2.93 13.40 2.61
CA ARG A 283 -2.75 12.48 3.73
C ARG A 283 -3.75 11.35 3.72
N ALA A 284 -5.01 11.64 3.37
CA ALA A 284 -6.03 10.59 3.17
C ALA A 284 -5.63 9.61 2.06
N CYS A 285 -5.05 10.08 0.94
CA CYS A 285 -4.51 9.19 -0.10
C CYS A 285 -3.36 8.32 0.41
N ALA A 286 -2.42 8.88 1.19
CA ALA A 286 -1.31 8.13 1.77
C ALA A 286 -1.81 7.07 2.76
N LEU A 287 -2.66 7.43 3.72
CA LEU A 287 -3.22 6.50 4.70
C LEU A 287 -4.12 5.44 4.05
N LEU A 288 -4.84 5.77 2.98
CA LEU A 288 -5.57 4.78 2.21
C LEU A 288 -4.64 3.72 1.59
N MET A 289 -3.45 4.12 1.10
CA MET A 289 -2.43 3.15 0.70
C MET A 289 -1.99 2.28 1.88
N GLY A 290 -1.78 2.86 3.06
CA GLY A 290 -1.50 2.12 4.30
C GLY A 290 -2.57 1.06 4.61
N LEU A 291 -3.83 1.47 4.64
CA LEU A 291 -4.99 0.62 4.90
C LEU A 291 -5.13 -0.51 3.86
N ILE A 292 -4.92 -0.22 2.57
CA ILE A 292 -4.98 -1.24 1.52
C ILE A 292 -3.97 -2.37 1.77
N TYR A 293 -2.78 -2.05 2.29
CA TYR A 293 -1.78 -3.06 2.63
C TYR A 293 -2.13 -3.76 3.95
N ALA A 294 -2.41 -2.98 5.00
CA ALA A 294 -2.77 -3.47 6.33
C ALA A 294 -3.94 -4.46 6.28
N LEU A 295 -4.96 -4.17 5.48
CA LEU A 295 -6.20 -4.94 5.34
C LEU A 295 -6.21 -5.91 4.14
N ASN A 296 -5.08 -6.06 3.43
CA ASN A 296 -4.96 -6.96 2.27
C ASN A 296 -5.99 -6.72 1.15
N LEU A 297 -6.36 -5.45 0.93
CA LEU A 297 -7.39 -5.06 -0.03
C LEU A 297 -6.87 -5.11 -1.47
N SER A 298 -7.78 -5.28 -2.42
CA SER A 298 -7.44 -5.10 -3.84
C SER A 298 -7.53 -3.63 -4.20
N TYR A 299 -6.75 -3.18 -5.19
CA TYR A 299 -6.98 -1.85 -5.76
C TYR A 299 -8.34 -1.80 -6.48
N PRO A 300 -9.09 -0.68 -6.36
CA PRO A 300 -10.27 -0.44 -7.19
C PRO A 300 -9.93 -0.59 -8.67
N LYS A 301 -10.81 -1.21 -9.45
CA LYS A 301 -10.52 -1.54 -10.85
C LYS A 301 -10.46 -0.28 -11.71
N GLU A 302 -11.31 0.68 -11.36
CA GLU A 302 -11.55 1.97 -11.99
C GLU A 302 -10.34 2.91 -11.82
N LEU A 303 -9.58 2.72 -10.73
CA LEU A 303 -8.41 3.54 -10.35
C LEU A 303 -7.10 2.75 -10.38
N LYS A 304 -7.06 1.62 -11.09
CA LYS A 304 -5.94 0.69 -11.05
C LYS A 304 -4.60 1.37 -11.38
N ASN A 305 -4.58 2.28 -12.36
CA ASN A 305 -3.35 2.96 -12.77
C ASN A 305 -2.93 4.02 -11.74
N THR A 306 -3.88 4.72 -11.12
CA THR A 306 -3.59 5.70 -10.05
C THR A 306 -2.96 5.01 -8.85
N PHE A 307 -3.56 3.92 -8.36
CA PHE A 307 -3.00 3.16 -7.24
C PHE A 307 -1.66 2.48 -7.60
N GLU A 308 -1.48 2.07 -8.86
CA GLU A 308 -0.18 1.58 -9.33
C GLU A 308 0.88 2.70 -9.38
N ALA A 309 0.50 3.93 -9.75
CA ALA A 309 1.39 5.09 -9.69
C ALA A 309 1.76 5.45 -8.24
N PHE A 310 0.79 5.45 -7.31
CA PHE A 310 1.06 5.63 -5.88
C PHE A 310 2.05 4.58 -5.37
N GLN A 311 1.83 3.30 -5.70
CA GLN A 311 2.74 2.23 -5.30
C GLN A 311 4.16 2.42 -5.90
N LYS A 312 4.27 2.59 -7.22
CA LYS A 312 5.55 2.43 -7.92
C LYS A 312 6.34 3.72 -8.07
N ILE A 313 5.66 4.87 -8.07
CA ILE A 313 6.28 6.18 -8.26
C ILE A 313 6.38 6.91 -6.93
N PHE A 314 5.31 6.91 -6.12
CA PHE A 314 5.30 7.67 -4.87
C PHE A 314 5.84 6.90 -3.67
N LEU A 315 5.69 5.58 -3.64
CA LEU A 315 6.22 4.73 -2.57
C LEU A 315 7.45 3.91 -3.00
N GLU A 316 7.82 3.99 -4.28
CA GLU A 316 8.96 3.27 -4.86
C GLU A 316 8.93 1.74 -4.63
N LEU A 317 7.73 1.18 -4.52
CA LEU A 317 7.50 -0.25 -4.30
C LEU A 317 7.31 -1.00 -5.62
N ASP A 318 8.11 -2.04 -5.89
CA ASP A 318 8.04 -2.87 -7.11
C ASP A 318 8.20 -2.03 -8.41
N ASP A 319 9.21 -1.17 -8.42
CA ASP A 319 9.46 -0.17 -9.45
C ASP A 319 9.88 -0.75 -10.82
N MET A 320 10.13 -2.06 -10.88
CA MET A 320 10.62 -2.81 -12.05
C MET A 320 9.52 -3.24 -13.04
N LYS A 321 8.24 -3.22 -12.66
CA LYS A 321 7.15 -3.78 -13.49
C LYS A 321 5.86 -2.98 -13.48
N ALA A 322 5.80 -1.76 -14.01
CA ALA A 322 4.53 -1.03 -14.11
C ALA A 322 3.78 -1.28 -15.43
N CYS A 323 2.47 -1.01 -15.47
CA CYS A 323 1.74 -1.01 -16.74
C CYS A 323 2.28 0.08 -17.70
N PRO A 324 2.05 -0.02 -19.03
CA PRO A 324 2.61 0.91 -20.00
C PRO A 324 2.26 2.39 -19.74
N LYS A 325 1.05 2.66 -19.22
CA LYS A 325 0.62 4.01 -18.85
C LYS A 325 1.46 4.59 -17.72
N VAL A 326 1.67 3.82 -16.65
CA VAL A 326 2.45 4.24 -15.47
C VAL A 326 3.94 4.32 -15.81
N MET A 327 4.48 3.43 -16.64
CA MET A 327 5.86 3.54 -17.15
C MET A 327 6.05 4.81 -17.99
N SER A 328 5.10 5.11 -18.88
CA SER A 328 5.14 6.34 -19.69
C SER A 328 5.10 7.59 -18.80
N LEU A 329 4.26 7.59 -17.76
CA LEU A 329 4.25 8.65 -16.76
C LEU A 329 5.59 8.75 -16.04
N LYS A 330 6.11 7.66 -15.46
CA LYS A 330 7.39 7.61 -14.72
C LYS A 330 8.51 8.23 -15.55
N ASN A 331 8.62 7.86 -16.83
CA ASN A 331 9.64 8.41 -17.73
C ASN A 331 9.50 9.94 -17.90
N LYS A 332 8.28 10.46 -18.09
CA LYS A 332 8.06 11.92 -18.21
C LYS A 332 8.25 12.69 -16.91
N LEU A 333 8.18 12.03 -15.76
CA LEU A 333 8.46 12.65 -14.48
C LEU A 333 9.96 12.70 -14.19
N LEU A 334 10.73 11.74 -14.68
CA LEU A 334 12.19 11.69 -14.51
C LEU A 334 12.93 12.59 -15.50
N TYR A 335 12.49 12.62 -16.76
CA TYR A 335 13.07 13.45 -17.83
C TYR A 335 12.29 14.75 -18.06
#